data_AF-A0A564FW87-F1
#
_entry.id   AF-A0A564FW87-F1
#
_cell.length_a   1.000
_cell.length_b   1.000
_cell.length_c   1.000
_cell.angle_alpha   90.00
_cell.angle_beta   90.00
_cell.angle_gamma   90.00
#
_symmetry.space_group_name_H-M   'P 1'
#
loop_
_entity.id
_entity.type
_entity.pdbx_description
1 polymer ?
#
loop_
_entity_poly.entity_id
_entity_poly.type
_entity_poly.pdbx_seq_one_letter_code
_entity_poly.pdbx_strand_id
1 'polypeptide(L)'
;MANYALEGAKWGSPAVGTAGGPVTWAFDSSVPASFQDAFTATFNEWSAYGNIQFRRLDTGSAANIVISYGSIDGAGNTAGITNYTYSGGSLVHATITIDSAEGWHLSGNKVVTSQNFPLALIASHEEGHAIGLGHYSDTQAVMNPVISASINGLQKSDIDGIQALYGKANTLVGSTSNSVLNGGSGDDTFVAFANGSTFNGGAGNDTVTYEQSAVGVIIDLAAQQSFNGTSGDLFNSIENATGSQFGDGLITGGTGVYRGLGGNDTFLASANGSLLDGGAGSDTVSYERSAVGVIIDLAAQQSYNGTSGDLFGSIENAIGSQYSDGLITGSTGVYRGLGGNDAFLASANGSLLDGGAGNDTVSYERSAVGVIIDLAAQQSYNGTSGDLFSSIENATGSQYSDGLITGGTGVYRGLGGNDTFAAGANGSLLDGGAGTDTVSYERSAVGVIIDLAAQQSYNGASGDLFSSIENAIGSQSNDGLIAGNNSVLTGGAGFDAFNLGQGSGAMRVTDFVSGTDTIQFSRNQFSDFSAMMNASAQVGSNTVITLNNSASSVTLANVSLGSLQAGSFQFT
;
A
#
# COMPACT_ATOMS: atom_id res chain seq x y z
N MET A 1 -11.44 -38.03 28.20
CA MET A 1 -12.37 -36.92 27.92
C MET A 1 -13.71 -37.29 28.50
N ALA A 2 -14.18 -36.57 29.52
CA ALA A 2 -15.52 -36.78 30.06
C ALA A 2 -16.55 -36.23 29.04
N ASN A 3 -17.69 -36.91 28.92
CA ASN A 3 -18.71 -36.68 27.89
C ASN A 3 -19.44 -35.33 28.06
N TYR A 4 -18.84 -34.21 27.66
CA TYR A 4 -19.63 -33.02 27.37
C TYR A 4 -20.38 -33.24 26.05
N ALA A 5 -21.69 -33.04 26.07
CA ALA A 5 -22.45 -32.86 24.84
C ALA A 5 -22.16 -31.43 24.36
N LEU A 6 -21.19 -31.28 23.46
CA LEU A 6 -21.00 -30.03 22.75
C LEU A 6 -22.22 -29.84 21.84
N GLU A 7 -22.88 -28.68 21.89
CA GLU A 7 -24.05 -28.41 21.03
C GLU A 7 -23.68 -28.21 19.54
N GLY A 8 -22.41 -28.46 19.21
CA GLY A 8 -21.90 -28.53 17.84
C GLY A 8 -21.53 -27.18 17.22
N ALA A 9 -21.89 -26.06 17.86
CA ALA A 9 -21.53 -24.71 17.42
C ALA A 9 -20.77 -23.93 18.50
N LYS A 10 -19.80 -23.12 18.07
CA LYS A 10 -19.02 -22.20 18.93
C LYS A 10 -18.76 -20.88 18.21
N TRP A 11 -18.34 -19.84 18.92
CA TRP A 11 -17.87 -18.60 18.31
C TRP A 11 -16.52 -18.82 17.59
N GLY A 12 -16.25 -18.04 16.53
CA GLY A 12 -15.02 -18.17 15.75
C GLY A 12 -14.98 -19.41 14.85
N SER A 13 -13.82 -20.05 14.75
CA SER A 13 -13.62 -21.26 13.95
C SER A 13 -14.44 -22.43 14.49
N PRO A 14 -15.09 -23.24 13.64
CA PRO A 14 -15.87 -24.40 14.09
C PRO A 14 -14.99 -25.53 14.67
N ALA A 15 -13.67 -25.47 14.51
CA ALA A 15 -12.75 -26.43 15.10
C ALA A 15 -12.64 -26.23 16.62
N VAL A 16 -12.90 -27.29 17.39
CA VAL A 16 -12.71 -27.31 18.85
C VAL A 16 -11.26 -27.06 19.23
N GLY A 17 -11.04 -26.42 20.39
CA GLY A 17 -9.71 -26.07 20.89
C GLY A 17 -9.08 -24.82 20.28
N THR A 18 -9.70 -24.21 19.26
CA THR A 18 -9.25 -22.92 18.70
C THR A 18 -9.93 -21.73 19.41
N ALA A 19 -9.38 -20.53 19.33
CA ALA A 19 -10.00 -19.35 19.95
C ALA A 19 -11.44 -19.07 19.47
N GLY A 20 -12.22 -18.42 20.32
CA GLY A 20 -13.53 -17.84 19.98
C GLY A 20 -13.43 -16.46 19.34
N GLY A 21 -12.27 -15.78 19.52
CA GLY A 21 -12.08 -14.40 19.09
C GLY A 21 -12.92 -13.39 19.90
N PRO A 22 -13.06 -12.15 19.39
CA PRO A 22 -13.89 -11.12 20.02
C PRO A 22 -15.38 -11.37 19.76
N VAL A 23 -16.16 -11.49 20.84
CA VAL A 23 -17.62 -11.64 20.85
C VAL A 23 -18.25 -10.43 21.53
N THR A 24 -19.12 -9.73 20.80
CA THR A 24 -19.83 -8.56 21.34
C THR A 24 -21.12 -8.96 22.04
N TRP A 25 -21.47 -8.26 23.13
CA TRP A 25 -22.72 -8.52 23.84
C TRP A 25 -23.36 -7.24 24.36
N ALA A 26 -24.68 -7.24 24.54
CA ALA A 26 -25.41 -6.07 25.04
C ALA A 26 -26.75 -6.44 25.67
N PHE A 27 -27.24 -5.54 26.53
CA PHE A 27 -28.59 -5.60 27.07
C PHE A 27 -29.58 -4.96 26.10
N ASP A 28 -30.74 -5.55 25.93
CA ASP A 28 -31.88 -4.83 25.37
C ASP A 28 -32.50 -3.88 26.42
N SER A 29 -33.47 -3.08 26.00
CA SER A 29 -34.12 -2.08 26.86
C SER A 29 -35.00 -2.65 27.97
N SER A 30 -35.29 -3.95 27.95
CA SER A 30 -36.15 -4.60 28.95
C SER A 30 -35.39 -4.98 30.23
N VAL A 31 -34.06 -5.10 30.15
CA VAL A 31 -33.23 -5.58 31.27
C VAL A 31 -33.01 -4.47 32.31
N PRO A 32 -33.35 -4.72 33.60
CA PRO A 32 -33.09 -3.77 34.67
C PRO A 32 -31.59 -3.47 34.87
N ALA A 33 -31.24 -2.21 35.16
CA ALA A 33 -29.85 -1.82 35.41
C ALA A 33 -29.18 -2.62 36.55
N SER A 34 -29.96 -3.03 37.56
CA SER A 34 -29.47 -3.86 38.69
C SER A 34 -28.98 -5.25 38.29
N PHE A 35 -29.31 -5.74 37.10
CA PHE A 35 -28.93 -7.06 36.62
C PHE A 35 -27.54 -7.05 35.95
N GLN A 36 -27.07 -5.87 35.52
CA GLN A 36 -25.97 -5.77 34.57
C GLN A 36 -24.62 -6.25 35.12
N ASP A 37 -24.39 -6.02 36.41
CA ASP A 37 -23.15 -6.43 37.08
C ASP A 37 -23.03 -7.96 37.15
N ALA A 38 -24.15 -8.68 37.26
CA ALA A 38 -24.15 -10.14 37.31
C ALA A 38 -23.61 -10.74 36.00
N PHE A 39 -24.18 -10.34 34.86
CA PHE A 39 -23.74 -10.78 33.53
C PHE A 39 -22.30 -10.37 33.21
N THR A 40 -21.94 -9.14 33.57
CA THR A 40 -20.56 -8.66 33.35
C THR A 40 -19.56 -9.53 34.11
N ALA A 41 -19.88 -9.90 35.35
CA ALA A 41 -19.01 -10.75 36.17
C ALA A 41 -18.91 -12.18 35.61
N THR A 42 -20.00 -12.76 35.11
CA THR A 42 -20.04 -14.14 34.63
C THR A 42 -19.40 -14.30 33.25
N PHE A 43 -19.54 -13.32 32.34
CA PHE A 43 -18.75 -13.29 31.10
C PHE A 43 -17.25 -13.20 31.37
N ASN A 44 -16.85 -12.40 32.36
CA ASN A 44 -15.45 -12.32 32.79
C ASN A 44 -14.95 -13.64 33.40
N GLU A 45 -15.82 -14.38 34.09
CA GLU A 45 -15.46 -15.69 34.64
C GLU A 45 -15.25 -16.73 33.53
N TRP A 46 -16.14 -16.79 32.53
CA TRP A 46 -15.97 -17.69 31.38
C TRP A 46 -14.69 -17.39 30.57
N SER A 47 -14.42 -16.12 30.26
CA SER A 47 -13.23 -15.72 29.50
C SER A 47 -11.92 -15.87 30.28
N ALA A 48 -11.97 -16.03 31.61
CA ALA A 48 -10.79 -16.34 32.41
C ALA A 48 -10.26 -17.77 32.18
N TYR A 49 -11.11 -18.68 31.67
CA TYR A 49 -10.76 -20.10 31.49
C TYR A 49 -10.71 -20.56 30.05
N GLY A 50 -11.49 -19.96 29.13
CA GLY A 50 -11.47 -20.24 27.70
C GLY A 50 -10.85 -19.11 26.89
N ASN A 51 -10.22 -19.43 25.76
CA ASN A 51 -9.70 -18.41 24.84
C ASN A 51 -10.81 -17.75 24.01
N ILE A 52 -11.61 -16.90 24.66
CA ILE A 52 -12.71 -16.13 24.08
C ILE A 52 -12.79 -14.76 24.76
N GLN A 53 -13.04 -13.70 24.00
CA GLN A 53 -13.04 -12.34 24.52
C GLN A 53 -14.45 -11.75 24.43
N PHE A 54 -14.95 -11.17 25.52
CA PHE A 54 -16.26 -10.53 25.54
C PHE A 54 -16.13 -9.00 25.60
N ARG A 55 -16.80 -8.33 24.66
CA ARG A 55 -16.87 -6.85 24.63
C ARG A 55 -18.32 -6.38 24.73
N ARG A 56 -18.63 -5.67 25.81
CA ARG A 56 -19.95 -5.06 26.00
C ARG A 56 -20.15 -3.88 25.05
N LEU A 57 -21.32 -3.79 24.43
CA LEU A 57 -21.80 -2.63 23.66
C LEU A 57 -22.92 -1.90 24.42
N ASP A 58 -23.14 -0.63 24.07
CA ASP A 58 -24.20 0.19 24.67
C ASP A 58 -25.60 -0.16 24.15
N THR A 59 -25.72 -0.71 22.93
CA THR A 59 -27.01 -1.08 22.32
C THR A 59 -26.98 -2.48 21.69
N GLY A 60 -28.13 -3.16 21.72
CA GLY A 60 -28.27 -4.58 21.37
C GLY A 60 -28.40 -4.93 19.88
N SER A 61 -28.73 -3.99 19.00
CA SER A 61 -29.13 -4.31 17.61
C SER A 61 -28.02 -4.89 16.73
N ALA A 62 -26.75 -4.78 17.15
CA ALA A 62 -25.59 -5.29 16.42
C ALA A 62 -24.71 -6.24 17.25
N ALA A 63 -25.15 -6.61 18.46
CA ALA A 63 -24.37 -7.49 19.34
C ALA A 63 -24.49 -8.96 18.93
N ASN A 64 -23.43 -9.73 19.14
CA ASN A 64 -23.45 -11.18 18.92
C ASN A 64 -24.35 -11.88 19.95
N ILE A 65 -24.30 -11.45 21.21
CA ILE A 65 -25.15 -11.95 22.29
C ILE A 65 -26.03 -10.82 22.82
N VAL A 66 -27.35 -11.02 22.82
CA VAL A 66 -28.32 -10.06 23.37
C VAL A 66 -28.96 -10.64 24.63
N ILE A 67 -28.93 -9.87 25.73
CA ILE A 67 -29.61 -10.23 26.97
C ILE A 67 -30.95 -9.48 27.03
N SER A 68 -32.01 -10.22 27.31
CA SER A 68 -33.39 -9.74 27.39
C SER A 68 -34.07 -10.20 28.67
N TYR A 69 -35.16 -9.52 29.03
CA TYR A 69 -35.97 -9.80 30.21
C TYR A 69 -37.44 -9.86 29.79
N GLY A 70 -38.06 -11.04 29.90
CA GLY A 70 -39.37 -11.29 29.32
C GLY A 70 -40.08 -12.50 29.92
N SER A 71 -41.29 -12.80 29.46
CA SER A 71 -42.05 -13.96 29.94
C SER A 71 -41.51 -15.24 29.30
N ILE A 72 -41.24 -16.27 30.11
CA ILE A 72 -40.90 -17.62 29.63
C ILE A 72 -42.05 -18.59 29.92
N ASP A 73 -42.20 -19.05 31.16
CA ASP A 73 -43.20 -20.06 31.55
C ASP A 73 -43.86 -19.80 32.91
N GLY A 74 -43.49 -18.72 33.60
CA GLY A 74 -44.10 -18.32 34.87
C GLY A 74 -43.29 -18.80 36.08
N ALA A 75 -43.66 -18.30 37.26
CA ALA A 75 -42.83 -18.41 38.46
C ALA A 75 -42.50 -19.85 38.88
N GLY A 76 -41.22 -20.13 39.14
CA GLY A 76 -40.73 -21.34 39.79
C GLY A 76 -40.43 -22.50 38.84
N ASN A 77 -40.38 -22.25 37.53
CA ASN A 77 -39.97 -23.24 36.52
C ASN A 77 -38.67 -22.78 35.83
N THR A 78 -38.74 -22.25 34.60
CA THR A 78 -37.57 -21.91 33.79
C THR A 78 -37.17 -20.46 34.04
N ALA A 79 -36.13 -20.25 34.85
CA ALA A 79 -35.69 -18.90 35.22
C ALA A 79 -34.88 -18.17 34.12
N GLY A 80 -34.36 -18.91 33.14
CA GLY A 80 -33.61 -18.40 32.00
C GLY A 80 -33.68 -19.36 30.81
N ILE A 81 -33.52 -18.83 29.60
CA ILE A 81 -33.36 -19.63 28.38
C ILE A 81 -32.44 -18.93 27.39
N THR A 82 -31.63 -19.72 26.71
CA THR A 82 -30.78 -19.25 25.63
C THR A 82 -31.20 -19.86 24.30
N ASN A 83 -31.40 -19.00 23.31
CA ASN A 83 -31.63 -19.40 21.93
C ASN A 83 -30.48 -18.88 21.08
N TYR A 84 -29.99 -19.68 20.14
CA TYR A 84 -28.92 -19.24 19.24
C TYR A 84 -29.14 -19.73 17.81
N THR A 85 -28.39 -19.12 16.91
CA THR A 85 -28.32 -19.49 15.50
C THR A 85 -26.87 -19.69 15.12
N TYR A 86 -26.63 -20.61 14.20
CA TYR A 86 -25.30 -20.95 13.72
C TYR A 86 -25.32 -21.21 12.22
N SER A 87 -24.15 -21.05 11.59
CA SER A 87 -23.93 -21.33 10.18
C SER A 87 -22.59 -22.04 10.04
N GLY A 88 -22.55 -23.16 9.32
CA GLY A 88 -21.30 -23.91 9.08
C GLY A 88 -20.60 -24.42 10.36
N GLY A 89 -21.33 -24.57 11.48
CA GLY A 89 -20.76 -24.96 12.77
C GLY A 89 -20.25 -23.80 13.63
N SER A 90 -20.41 -22.55 13.17
CA SER A 90 -20.05 -21.35 13.94
C SER A 90 -21.30 -20.59 14.40
N LEU A 91 -21.33 -20.17 15.68
CA LEU A 91 -22.38 -19.31 16.22
C LEU A 91 -22.39 -17.97 15.49
N VAL A 92 -23.59 -17.47 15.17
CA VAL A 92 -23.80 -16.19 14.47
C VAL A 92 -24.52 -15.20 15.39
N HIS A 93 -25.46 -15.68 16.19
CA HIS A 93 -26.22 -14.85 17.13
C HIS A 93 -26.76 -15.70 18.28
N ALA A 94 -26.80 -15.15 19.49
CA ALA A 94 -27.48 -15.74 20.64
C ALA A 94 -28.33 -14.70 21.39
N THR A 95 -29.45 -15.14 21.95
CA THR A 95 -30.31 -14.35 22.83
C THR A 95 -30.48 -15.11 24.14
N ILE A 96 -30.09 -14.47 25.24
CA ILE A 96 -30.35 -14.91 26.60
C ILE A 96 -31.60 -14.18 27.08
N THR A 97 -32.61 -14.92 27.53
CA THR A 97 -33.84 -14.36 28.10
C THR A 97 -33.96 -14.79 29.55
N ILE A 98 -34.13 -13.82 30.45
CA ILE A 98 -34.39 -14.06 31.88
C ILE A 98 -35.90 -13.94 32.14
N ASP A 99 -36.50 -14.94 32.83
CA ASP A 99 -37.95 -14.92 33.07
C ASP A 99 -38.33 -13.80 34.04
N SER A 100 -39.18 -12.90 33.56
CA SER A 100 -39.76 -11.83 34.35
C SER A 100 -40.64 -12.25 35.53
N ALA A 101 -41.08 -13.52 35.56
CA ALA A 101 -42.01 -14.04 36.56
C ALA A 101 -41.37 -14.49 37.89
N GLU A 102 -40.04 -14.51 38.04
CA GLU A 102 -39.36 -15.09 39.21
C GLU A 102 -39.32 -14.19 40.47
N GLY A 103 -39.91 -12.99 40.39
CA GLY A 103 -39.97 -12.02 41.50
C GLY A 103 -38.58 -11.56 41.93
N TRP A 104 -37.80 -11.12 40.95
CA TRP A 104 -36.45 -10.61 41.12
C TRP A 104 -36.38 -9.38 42.03
N HIS A 105 -35.47 -9.41 43.00
CA HIS A 105 -35.23 -8.30 43.91
C HIS A 105 -33.78 -8.29 44.39
N LEU A 106 -33.36 -7.15 44.96
CA LEU A 106 -32.05 -7.04 45.60
C LEU A 106 -32.08 -7.66 47.00
N SER A 107 -31.14 -8.55 47.26
CA SER A 107 -30.83 -9.11 48.58
C SER A 107 -29.35 -8.82 48.88
N GLY A 108 -29.11 -7.76 49.67
CA GLY A 108 -27.78 -7.16 49.81
C GLY A 108 -27.30 -6.62 48.46
N ASN A 109 -26.11 -7.07 48.01
CA ASN A 109 -25.50 -6.68 46.73
C ASN A 109 -25.78 -7.68 45.60
N LYS A 110 -26.70 -8.63 45.79
CA LYS A 110 -27.02 -9.66 44.80
C LYS A 110 -28.47 -9.52 44.37
N VAL A 111 -28.73 -9.72 43.07
CA VAL A 111 -30.09 -9.92 42.57
C VAL A 111 -30.47 -11.39 42.75
N VAL A 112 -31.63 -11.64 43.35
CA VAL A 112 -32.15 -12.98 43.61
C VAL A 112 -33.63 -13.09 43.24
N THR A 113 -34.09 -14.31 42.98
CA THR A 113 -35.52 -14.62 42.83
C THR A 113 -36.25 -14.56 44.17
N SER A 114 -37.58 -14.66 44.17
CA SER A 114 -38.40 -14.75 45.41
C SER A 114 -37.99 -15.91 46.33
N GLN A 115 -37.31 -16.93 45.79
CA GLN A 115 -36.83 -18.10 46.52
C GLN A 115 -35.36 -17.95 46.96
N ASN A 116 -34.80 -16.74 46.87
CA ASN A 116 -33.38 -16.40 47.12
C ASN A 116 -32.39 -17.09 46.16
N PHE A 117 -32.81 -17.47 44.95
CA PHE A 117 -31.91 -18.03 43.96
C PHE A 117 -31.12 -16.92 43.24
N PRO A 118 -29.78 -16.99 43.14
CA PRO A 118 -28.97 -15.88 42.62
C PRO A 118 -29.02 -15.75 41.09
N LEU A 119 -29.24 -14.51 40.60
CA LEU A 119 -29.23 -14.20 39.16
C LEU A 119 -27.91 -14.58 38.49
N ALA A 120 -26.78 -14.33 39.15
CA ALA A 120 -25.46 -14.64 38.57
C ALA A 120 -25.29 -16.11 38.19
N LEU A 121 -25.92 -17.03 38.93
CA LEU A 121 -25.83 -18.45 38.62
C LEU A 121 -26.66 -18.84 37.40
N ILE A 122 -27.84 -18.22 37.23
CA ILE A 122 -28.68 -18.37 36.04
C ILE A 122 -28.00 -17.71 34.84
N ALA A 123 -27.50 -16.49 35.00
CA ALA A 123 -26.74 -15.79 33.97
C ALA A 123 -25.54 -16.61 33.48
N SER A 124 -24.72 -17.15 34.39
CA SER A 124 -23.57 -17.99 34.04
C SER A 124 -23.96 -19.25 33.26
N HIS A 125 -25.07 -19.89 33.60
CA HIS A 125 -25.61 -21.05 32.88
C HIS A 125 -26.07 -20.70 31.47
N GLU A 126 -26.87 -19.64 31.34
CA GLU A 126 -27.35 -19.19 30.03
C GLU A 126 -26.21 -18.70 29.14
N GLU A 127 -25.22 -18.01 29.71
CA GLU A 127 -23.99 -17.66 29.00
C GLU A 127 -23.24 -18.91 28.51
N GLY A 128 -23.22 -19.99 29.30
CA GLY A 128 -22.67 -21.27 28.88
C GLY A 128 -23.34 -21.84 27.63
N HIS A 129 -24.66 -21.73 27.52
CA HIS A 129 -25.37 -22.06 26.27
C HIS A 129 -25.03 -21.06 25.15
N ALA A 130 -24.95 -19.77 25.46
CA ALA A 130 -24.66 -18.72 24.48
C ALA A 130 -23.24 -18.82 23.89
N ILE A 131 -22.36 -19.60 24.52
CA ILE A 131 -21.00 -19.89 24.06
C ILE A 131 -20.85 -21.34 23.58
N GLY A 132 -21.94 -22.11 23.47
CA GLY A 132 -21.97 -23.41 22.79
C GLY A 132 -21.88 -24.64 23.69
N LEU A 133 -21.94 -24.48 25.01
CA LEU A 133 -21.99 -25.61 25.94
C LEU A 133 -23.40 -26.14 26.05
N GLY A 134 -23.54 -27.46 26.00
CA GLY A 134 -24.78 -28.13 26.34
C GLY A 134 -24.88 -28.45 27.82
N HIS A 135 -26.07 -28.90 28.22
CA HIS A 135 -26.28 -29.40 29.57
C HIS A 135 -25.31 -30.54 29.93
N TYR A 136 -24.83 -30.51 31.18
CA TYR A 136 -23.95 -31.52 31.74
C TYR A 136 -24.57 -32.19 32.97
N SER A 137 -24.43 -33.50 33.08
CA SER A 137 -25.16 -34.28 34.10
C SER A 137 -24.59 -34.19 35.53
N ASP A 138 -23.41 -33.60 35.72
CA ASP A 138 -22.83 -33.41 37.06
C ASP A 138 -23.66 -32.38 37.83
N THR A 139 -24.15 -32.78 39.00
CA THR A 139 -25.00 -31.96 39.88
C THR A 139 -24.30 -30.75 40.47
N GLN A 140 -22.97 -30.68 40.41
CA GLN A 140 -22.20 -29.51 40.83
C GLN A 140 -21.91 -28.55 39.68
N ALA A 141 -22.06 -28.96 38.42
CA ALA A 141 -21.80 -28.11 37.26
C ALA A 141 -22.79 -26.95 37.18
N VAL A 142 -22.30 -25.78 36.77
CA VAL A 142 -23.17 -24.66 36.39
C VAL A 142 -24.08 -25.09 35.24
N MET A 143 -23.56 -25.87 34.27
CA MET A 143 -24.34 -26.39 33.14
C MET A 143 -25.29 -27.55 33.48
N ASN A 144 -25.56 -27.83 34.76
CA ASN A 144 -26.59 -28.81 35.11
C ASN A 144 -27.99 -28.31 34.74
N PRO A 145 -28.88 -29.13 34.15
CA PRO A 145 -30.25 -28.70 33.81
C PRO A 145 -31.10 -28.34 35.04
N VAL A 146 -30.68 -28.74 36.25
CA VAL A 146 -31.28 -28.35 37.52
C VAL A 146 -30.20 -27.81 38.45
N ILE A 147 -29.97 -26.51 38.39
CA ILE A 147 -28.84 -25.86 39.07
C ILE A 147 -29.12 -25.72 40.58
N SER A 148 -28.11 -26.04 41.40
CA SER A 148 -28.17 -25.88 42.86
C SER A 148 -27.63 -24.53 43.30
N ALA A 149 -28.36 -23.82 44.19
CA ALA A 149 -27.92 -22.53 44.76
C ALA A 149 -26.63 -22.63 45.61
N SER A 150 -26.15 -23.86 45.89
CA SER A 150 -24.87 -24.10 46.58
C SER A 150 -23.64 -23.99 45.67
N ILE A 151 -23.84 -23.96 44.34
CA ILE A 151 -22.75 -23.81 43.37
C ILE A 151 -22.18 -22.39 43.47
N ASN A 152 -20.85 -22.30 43.49
CA ASN A 152 -20.14 -21.04 43.58
C ASN A 152 -19.07 -20.98 42.48
N GLY A 153 -19.39 -20.23 41.42
CA GLY A 153 -18.56 -20.11 40.22
C GLY A 153 -18.54 -21.38 39.36
N LEU A 154 -17.76 -21.32 38.28
CA LEU A 154 -17.56 -22.43 37.35
C LEU A 154 -16.86 -23.60 38.04
N GLN A 155 -17.40 -24.81 37.84
CA GLN A 155 -16.77 -26.03 38.34
C GLN A 155 -15.83 -26.63 37.31
N LYS A 156 -15.06 -27.65 37.72
CA LYS A 156 -14.09 -28.31 36.85
C LYS A 156 -14.70 -28.77 35.53
N SER A 157 -15.91 -29.33 35.54
CA SER A 157 -16.60 -29.74 34.33
C SER A 157 -16.89 -28.58 33.39
N ASP A 158 -17.36 -27.45 33.93
CA ASP A 158 -17.64 -26.25 33.15
C ASP A 158 -16.36 -25.69 32.51
N ILE A 159 -15.27 -25.65 33.30
CA ILE A 159 -13.94 -25.25 32.85
C ILE A 159 -13.40 -26.20 31.76
N ASP A 160 -13.51 -27.51 31.97
CA ASP A 160 -13.11 -28.51 30.98
C ASP A 160 -13.93 -28.34 29.68
N GLY A 161 -15.22 -28.00 29.79
CA GLY A 161 -16.11 -27.76 28.65
C GLY A 161 -15.71 -26.54 27.83
N ILE A 162 -15.51 -25.39 28.48
CA ILE A 162 -15.09 -24.17 27.77
C ILE A 162 -13.70 -24.30 27.17
N GLN A 163 -12.78 -24.99 27.84
CA GLN A 163 -11.44 -25.26 27.30
C GLN A 163 -11.47 -26.28 26.17
N ALA A 164 -12.40 -27.24 26.18
CA ALA A 164 -12.59 -28.11 25.02
C ALA A 164 -13.07 -27.32 23.79
N LEU A 165 -13.96 -26.34 23.97
CA LEU A 165 -14.44 -25.51 22.86
C LEU A 165 -13.39 -24.53 22.35
N TYR A 166 -12.78 -23.78 23.27
CA TYR A 166 -11.98 -22.60 22.93
C TYR A 166 -10.48 -22.74 23.22
N GLY A 167 -10.06 -23.82 23.87
CA GLY A 167 -8.70 -23.92 24.41
C GLY A 167 -8.46 -22.94 25.56
N LYS A 168 -7.24 -22.95 26.10
CA LYS A 168 -6.76 -22.00 27.09
C LYS A 168 -5.50 -21.35 26.54
N ALA A 169 -5.51 -20.04 26.35
CA ALA A 169 -4.31 -19.30 25.97
C ALA A 169 -3.24 -19.38 27.09
N ASN A 170 -2.05 -19.86 26.75
CA ASN A 170 -0.92 -19.96 27.66
C ASN A 170 0.23 -19.05 27.22
N THR A 171 0.99 -18.56 28.19
CA THR A 171 2.31 -17.98 27.92
C THR A 171 3.37 -18.93 28.44
N LEU A 172 4.14 -19.53 27.55
CA LEU A 172 5.19 -20.48 27.88
C LEU A 172 6.55 -19.83 27.69
N VAL A 173 7.31 -19.75 28.77
CA VAL A 173 8.63 -19.13 28.78
C VAL A 173 9.68 -20.22 28.60
N GLY A 174 10.50 -20.08 27.55
CA GLY A 174 11.64 -20.96 27.30
C GLY A 174 12.70 -20.86 28.40
N SER A 175 13.78 -21.63 28.24
CA SER A 175 14.91 -21.62 29.19
C SER A 175 16.23 -21.56 28.43
N THR A 176 17.34 -21.41 29.14
CA THR A 176 18.70 -21.47 28.57
C THR A 176 19.16 -22.91 28.23
N SER A 177 18.32 -23.91 28.48
CA SER A 177 18.48 -25.28 27.98
C SER A 177 17.43 -25.60 26.90
N ASN A 178 17.80 -26.45 25.93
CA ASN A 178 16.88 -26.95 24.91
C ASN A 178 15.69 -27.65 25.57
N SER A 179 14.49 -27.18 25.27
CA SER A 179 13.25 -27.68 25.85
C SER A 179 12.22 -27.95 24.75
N VAL A 180 11.29 -28.86 25.01
CA VAL A 180 10.08 -29.02 24.20
C VAL A 180 8.93 -28.37 24.96
N LEU A 181 8.38 -27.28 24.42
CA LEU A 181 7.24 -26.56 24.98
C LEU A 181 6.01 -26.91 24.16
N ASN A 182 4.90 -27.23 24.84
CA ASN A 182 3.64 -27.58 24.18
C ASN A 182 2.54 -26.62 24.68
N GLY A 183 1.96 -25.85 23.77
CA GLY A 183 0.86 -24.92 24.05
C GLY A 183 -0.46 -25.65 24.22
N GLY A 184 -0.76 -26.57 23.31
CA GLY A 184 -1.91 -27.46 23.38
C GLY A 184 -3.09 -26.92 22.59
N SER A 185 -4.07 -26.32 23.26
CA SER A 185 -5.25 -25.74 22.62
C SER A 185 -5.43 -24.33 23.14
N GLY A 186 -5.82 -23.40 22.27
CA GLY A 186 -5.89 -21.97 22.55
C GLY A 186 -4.81 -21.24 21.77
N ASP A 187 -4.81 -19.91 21.83
CA ASP A 187 -3.78 -19.10 21.18
C ASP A 187 -2.64 -18.91 22.18
N ASP A 188 -1.56 -19.65 21.98
CA ASP A 188 -0.44 -19.71 22.90
C ASP A 188 0.68 -18.75 22.47
N THR A 189 1.43 -18.26 23.45
CA THR A 189 2.61 -17.41 23.23
C THR A 189 3.85 -18.06 23.82
N PHE A 190 4.88 -18.26 23.00
CA PHE A 190 6.17 -18.82 23.38
C PHE A 190 7.21 -17.70 23.47
N VAL A 191 7.75 -17.47 24.67
CA VAL A 191 8.87 -16.52 24.87
C VAL A 191 10.17 -17.28 24.69
N ALA A 192 10.85 -17.04 23.57
CA ALA A 192 12.04 -17.76 23.15
C ALA A 192 13.33 -17.21 23.79
N PHE A 193 14.34 -18.09 23.91
CA PHE A 193 15.69 -17.75 24.36
C PHE A 193 16.73 -18.36 23.41
N ALA A 194 18.01 -18.03 23.60
CA ALA A 194 19.08 -18.19 22.63
C ALA A 194 19.48 -19.64 22.20
N ASN A 195 18.71 -20.68 22.53
CA ASN A 195 19.16 -22.07 22.34
C ASN A 195 18.03 -23.00 21.86
N GLY A 196 18.37 -23.87 20.90
CA GLY A 196 17.46 -24.64 20.05
C GLY A 196 16.43 -25.52 20.75
N SER A 197 15.33 -24.90 21.11
CA SER A 197 14.13 -25.48 21.69
C SER A 197 13.14 -25.90 20.59
N THR A 198 12.12 -26.66 20.95
CA THR A 198 11.00 -26.98 20.08
C THR A 198 9.73 -26.40 20.66
N PHE A 199 9.02 -25.59 19.89
CA PHE A 199 7.74 -24.99 20.27
C PHE A 199 6.63 -25.62 19.45
N ASN A 200 5.74 -26.35 20.13
CA ASN A 200 4.56 -26.94 19.53
C ASN A 200 3.35 -26.11 19.98
N GLY A 201 2.81 -25.27 19.09
CA GLY A 201 1.63 -24.45 19.39
C GLY A 201 0.40 -25.30 19.64
N GLY A 202 -0.01 -26.05 18.62
CA GLY A 202 -1.10 -27.01 18.72
C GLY A 202 -2.32 -26.52 17.95
N ALA A 203 -3.46 -26.39 18.60
CA ALA A 203 -4.68 -25.86 18.00
C ALA A 203 -4.90 -24.42 18.46
N GLY A 204 -5.05 -23.48 17.54
CA GLY A 204 -5.18 -22.07 17.87
C GLY A 204 -4.42 -21.23 16.86
N ASN A 205 -4.18 -19.97 17.22
CA ASN A 205 -3.33 -19.04 16.50
C ASN A 205 -2.14 -18.67 17.39
N ASP A 206 -1.04 -19.40 17.22
CA ASP A 206 0.08 -19.42 18.15
C ASP A 206 1.17 -18.43 17.74
N THR A 207 1.88 -17.89 18.73
CA THR A 207 2.90 -16.85 18.54
C THR A 207 4.22 -17.26 19.18
N VAL A 208 5.33 -17.13 18.45
CA VAL A 208 6.67 -17.11 19.05
C VAL A 208 7.19 -15.68 19.14
N THR A 209 7.79 -15.30 20.27
CA THR A 209 8.40 -13.98 20.47
C THR A 209 9.86 -14.08 20.91
N TYR A 210 10.71 -13.28 20.27
CA TYR A 210 12.13 -13.11 20.55
C TYR A 210 12.44 -11.73 21.15
N GLU A 211 11.45 -11.06 21.72
CA GLU A 211 11.60 -9.70 22.28
C GLU A 211 12.74 -9.59 23.31
N GLN A 212 13.04 -10.69 24.02
CA GLN A 212 14.12 -10.76 25.01
C GLN A 212 15.49 -11.16 24.43
N SER A 213 15.59 -11.36 23.11
CA SER A 213 16.86 -11.67 22.44
C SER A 213 17.81 -10.49 22.54
N ALA A 214 19.09 -10.78 22.81
CA ALA A 214 20.15 -9.79 22.89
C ALA A 214 20.81 -9.48 21.53
N VAL A 215 20.32 -10.10 20.45
CA VAL A 215 20.79 -9.98 19.07
C VAL A 215 19.62 -10.11 18.11
N GLY A 216 19.81 -9.65 16.86
CA GLY A 216 18.88 -9.89 15.77
C GLY A 216 18.72 -11.38 15.47
N VAL A 217 17.52 -11.78 15.07
CA VAL A 217 17.10 -13.16 14.81
C VAL A 217 16.59 -13.32 13.40
N ILE A 218 16.72 -14.52 12.85
CA ILE A 218 16.04 -14.93 11.62
C ILE A 218 14.94 -15.91 12.01
N ILE A 219 13.69 -15.57 11.75
CA ILE A 219 12.52 -16.42 12.04
C ILE A 219 11.94 -16.85 10.70
N ASP A 220 11.95 -18.15 10.42
CA ASP A 220 11.42 -18.72 9.18
C ASP A 220 10.22 -19.59 9.48
N LEU A 221 9.02 -19.01 9.40
CA LEU A 221 7.78 -19.77 9.58
C LEU A 221 7.39 -20.58 8.34
N ALA A 222 8.02 -20.35 7.18
CA ALA A 222 7.84 -21.23 6.02
C ALA A 222 8.55 -22.57 6.22
N ALA A 223 9.75 -22.54 6.81
CA ALA A 223 10.52 -23.72 7.18
C ALA A 223 10.26 -24.18 8.63
N GLN A 224 9.46 -23.44 9.41
CA GLN A 224 9.14 -23.70 10.81
C GLN A 224 10.40 -23.83 11.70
N GLN A 225 11.30 -22.85 11.61
CA GLN A 225 12.54 -22.79 12.38
C GLN A 225 13.01 -21.34 12.59
N SER A 226 13.97 -21.13 13.51
CA SER A 226 14.67 -19.85 13.63
C SER A 226 16.18 -20.01 13.72
N PHE A 227 16.91 -18.89 13.65
CA PHE A 227 18.34 -18.80 13.87
C PHE A 227 18.67 -17.52 14.64
N ASN A 228 19.50 -17.62 15.68
CA ASN A 228 19.96 -16.48 16.49
C ASN A 228 21.50 -16.39 16.56
N GLY A 229 22.19 -16.93 15.54
CA GLY A 229 23.65 -16.88 15.42
C GLY A 229 24.43 -18.03 16.05
N THR A 230 23.82 -18.92 16.86
CA THR A 230 24.54 -20.08 17.44
C THR A 230 23.79 -21.43 17.37
N SER A 231 22.46 -21.43 17.51
CA SER A 231 21.58 -22.59 17.26
C SER A 231 20.16 -22.10 16.95
N GLY A 232 19.35 -22.93 16.31
CA GLY A 232 17.99 -22.57 15.89
C GLY A 232 16.90 -23.28 16.67
N ASP A 233 15.78 -22.60 16.93
CA ASP A 233 14.57 -23.24 17.45
C ASP A 233 13.81 -23.94 16.31
N LEU A 234 13.01 -24.94 16.66
CA LEU A 234 12.09 -25.63 15.76
C LEU A 234 10.66 -25.31 16.14
N PHE A 235 9.81 -25.10 15.14
CA PHE A 235 8.41 -24.74 15.32
C PHE A 235 7.50 -25.84 14.77
N ASN A 236 6.31 -25.93 15.35
CA ASN A 236 5.22 -26.75 14.83
C ASN A 236 3.90 -26.08 15.21
N SER A 237 3.04 -25.86 14.20
CA SER A 237 1.80 -25.09 14.34
C SER A 237 2.06 -23.74 15.00
N ILE A 238 2.93 -22.92 14.40
CA ILE A 238 3.15 -21.52 14.79
C ILE A 238 2.84 -20.64 13.58
N GLU A 239 1.92 -19.70 13.76
CA GLU A 239 1.40 -18.82 12.72
C GLU A 239 1.99 -17.41 12.80
N ASN A 240 2.36 -16.95 14.01
CA ASN A 240 2.79 -15.58 14.26
C ASN A 240 4.21 -15.51 14.83
N ALA A 241 4.90 -14.43 14.52
CA ALA A 241 6.25 -14.17 15.00
C ALA A 241 6.42 -12.73 15.49
N THR A 242 7.18 -12.57 16.56
CA THR A 242 7.68 -11.27 17.02
C THR A 242 9.19 -11.35 17.16
N GLY A 243 9.88 -10.41 16.53
CA GLY A 243 11.32 -10.24 16.52
C GLY A 243 11.90 -9.76 17.86
N SER A 244 13.12 -9.27 17.78
CA SER A 244 13.93 -8.71 18.85
C SER A 244 13.92 -7.18 18.82
N GLN A 245 14.79 -6.52 19.58
CA GLN A 245 14.96 -5.06 19.50
C GLN A 245 16.07 -4.65 18.50
N PHE A 246 16.48 -5.58 17.64
CA PHE A 246 17.57 -5.43 16.67
C PHE A 246 17.11 -5.90 15.29
N GLY A 247 17.86 -5.54 14.24
CA GLY A 247 17.51 -5.94 12.88
C GLY A 247 17.38 -7.45 12.68
N ASP A 248 16.17 -7.88 12.35
CA ASP A 248 15.72 -9.24 12.20
C ASP A 248 15.37 -9.59 10.75
N GLY A 249 15.35 -10.89 10.45
CA GLY A 249 14.80 -11.42 9.20
C GLY A 249 13.56 -12.28 9.48
N LEU A 250 12.39 -11.88 8.99
CA LEU A 250 11.14 -12.62 9.18
C LEU A 250 10.66 -13.19 7.85
N ILE A 251 10.73 -14.51 7.69
CA ILE A 251 10.22 -15.22 6.51
C ILE A 251 8.83 -15.78 6.84
N THR A 252 7.83 -15.27 6.13
CA THR A 252 6.43 -15.65 6.36
C THR A 252 6.12 -17.03 5.76
N GLY A 253 5.38 -17.87 6.48
CA GLY A 253 5.00 -19.22 6.02
C GLY A 253 3.55 -19.36 5.56
N GLY A 254 2.69 -18.46 6.03
CA GLY A 254 1.25 -18.41 5.80
C GLY A 254 0.68 -17.09 6.30
N THR A 255 -0.64 -16.93 6.28
CA THR A 255 -1.30 -15.78 6.90
C THR A 255 -0.99 -15.75 8.40
N GLY A 256 -0.48 -14.63 8.87
CA GLY A 256 -0.15 -14.43 10.27
C GLY A 256 0.20 -12.97 10.58
N VAL A 257 0.64 -12.74 11.81
CA VAL A 257 1.13 -11.46 12.28
C VAL A 257 2.62 -11.55 12.55
N TYR A 258 3.38 -10.66 11.92
CA TYR A 258 4.84 -10.61 12.00
C TYR A 258 5.24 -9.21 12.47
N ARG A 259 5.95 -9.13 13.59
CA ARG A 259 6.41 -7.86 14.17
C ARG A 259 7.92 -7.83 14.28
N GLY A 260 8.56 -6.77 13.79
CA GLY A 260 10.01 -6.54 13.91
C GLY A 260 10.38 -5.94 15.27
N LEU A 261 9.59 -4.98 15.75
CA LEU A 261 9.76 -4.18 16.97
C LEU A 261 10.78 -3.04 16.81
N GLY A 262 12.08 -3.32 16.82
CA GLY A 262 13.10 -2.28 16.76
C GLY A 262 14.32 -2.76 15.98
N GLY A 263 15.06 -1.84 15.37
CA GLY A 263 16.11 -2.20 14.43
C GLY A 263 15.61 -2.14 12.99
N ASN A 264 16.46 -2.50 12.03
CA ASN A 264 16.08 -2.49 10.62
C ASN A 264 15.76 -3.91 10.20
N ASP A 265 14.48 -4.21 10.09
CA ASP A 265 13.96 -5.56 9.89
C ASP A 265 13.67 -5.83 8.41
N THR A 266 13.76 -7.09 8.00
CA THR A 266 13.41 -7.53 6.65
C THR A 266 12.37 -8.63 6.71
N PHE A 267 11.20 -8.35 6.13
CA PHE A 267 10.12 -9.31 5.94
C PHE A 267 10.20 -9.90 4.55
N LEU A 268 10.45 -11.21 4.45
CA LEU A 268 10.31 -11.95 3.21
C LEU A 268 8.88 -12.50 3.13
N ALA A 269 8.06 -11.80 2.35
CA ALA A 269 6.64 -12.06 2.23
C ALA A 269 6.36 -13.29 1.35
N SER A 270 5.33 -14.04 1.73
CA SER A 270 4.81 -15.19 0.99
C SER A 270 3.60 -14.76 0.17
N ALA A 271 3.02 -15.68 -0.61
CA ALA A 271 1.80 -15.40 -1.36
C ALA A 271 0.54 -15.17 -0.47
N ASN A 272 0.64 -15.42 0.84
CA ASN A 272 -0.49 -15.31 1.75
C ASN A 272 -0.48 -13.95 2.47
N GLY A 273 -1.59 -13.23 2.38
CA GLY A 273 -1.82 -11.97 3.06
C GLY A 273 -1.63 -12.09 4.56
N SER A 274 -0.74 -11.25 5.09
CA SER A 274 -0.27 -11.18 6.46
C SER A 274 -0.29 -9.74 6.96
N LEU A 275 -0.19 -9.56 8.28
CA LEU A 275 0.12 -8.26 8.87
C LEU A 275 1.62 -8.21 9.16
N LEU A 276 2.32 -7.28 8.52
CA LEU A 276 3.76 -7.06 8.66
C LEU A 276 3.99 -5.70 9.32
N ASP A 277 4.52 -5.68 10.54
CA ASP A 277 4.75 -4.47 11.31
C ASP A 277 6.24 -4.34 11.64
N GLY A 278 6.94 -3.42 10.99
CA GLY A 278 8.38 -3.20 11.20
C GLY A 278 8.69 -2.67 12.59
N GLY A 279 7.86 -1.76 13.10
CA GLY A 279 8.12 -1.08 14.36
C GLY A 279 9.05 0.12 14.18
N ALA A 280 10.18 0.14 14.87
CA ALA A 280 11.09 1.27 14.93
C ALA A 280 12.40 0.98 14.19
N GLY A 281 12.61 1.63 13.06
CA GLY A 281 13.85 1.54 12.31
C GLY A 281 13.61 1.92 10.86
N SER A 282 14.36 1.29 9.96
CA SER A 282 14.11 1.36 8.52
C SER A 282 13.86 -0.05 8.03
N ASP A 283 12.58 -0.37 7.87
CA ASP A 283 12.11 -1.73 7.71
C ASP A 283 11.76 -2.02 6.26
N THR A 284 11.97 -3.27 5.84
CA THR A 284 11.88 -3.69 4.44
C THR A 284 10.88 -4.81 4.26
N VAL A 285 9.91 -4.63 3.37
CA VAL A 285 9.14 -5.76 2.83
C VAL A 285 9.74 -6.22 1.51
N SER A 286 9.91 -7.52 1.33
CA SER A 286 10.49 -8.13 0.14
C SER A 286 9.58 -9.19 -0.45
N TYR A 287 9.35 -9.07 -1.75
CA TYR A 287 8.63 -10.03 -2.60
C TYR A 287 9.56 -10.71 -3.61
N GLU A 288 10.86 -10.77 -3.33
CA GLU A 288 11.87 -11.28 -4.28
C GLU A 288 11.62 -12.74 -4.72
N ARG A 289 10.86 -13.50 -3.92
CA ARG A 289 10.45 -14.90 -4.18
C ARG A 289 9.05 -15.02 -4.80
N SER A 290 8.36 -13.92 -5.06
CA SER A 290 7.06 -13.95 -5.73
C SER A 290 7.19 -14.53 -7.13
N ALA A 291 6.26 -15.40 -7.50
CA ALA A 291 6.22 -16.04 -8.82
C ALA A 291 5.52 -15.16 -9.89
N VAL A 292 5.09 -13.96 -9.50
CA VAL A 292 4.42 -12.96 -10.36
C VAL A 292 4.81 -11.55 -9.92
N GLY A 293 4.56 -10.57 -10.79
CA GLY A 293 4.70 -9.17 -10.45
C GLY A 293 3.71 -8.74 -9.37
N VAL A 294 4.15 -7.87 -8.46
CA VAL A 294 3.42 -7.39 -7.29
C VAL A 294 3.18 -5.88 -7.35
N ILE A 295 2.11 -5.42 -6.71
CA ILE A 295 1.94 -3.99 -6.43
C ILE A 295 2.17 -3.78 -4.95
N ILE A 296 3.16 -2.97 -4.60
CA ILE A 296 3.53 -2.60 -3.23
C ILE A 296 3.19 -1.13 -3.04
N ASP A 297 2.20 -0.84 -2.20
CA ASP A 297 1.76 0.51 -1.91
C ASP A 297 2.12 0.91 -0.48
N LEU A 298 3.28 1.54 -0.30
CA LEU A 298 3.72 2.04 1.00
C LEU A 298 3.05 3.36 1.38
N ALA A 299 2.38 4.05 0.45
CA ALA A 299 1.55 5.21 0.79
C ALA A 299 0.24 4.77 1.48
N ALA A 300 -0.33 3.65 1.03
CA ALA A 300 -1.53 3.03 1.62
C ALA A 300 -1.21 1.91 2.63
N GLN A 301 0.07 1.55 2.79
CA GLN A 301 0.57 0.50 3.68
C GLN A 301 -0.07 -0.87 3.41
N GLN A 302 -0.07 -1.31 2.15
CA GLN A 302 -0.57 -2.62 1.73
C GLN A 302 0.01 -3.11 0.39
N SER A 303 -0.19 -4.39 0.07
CA SER A 303 0.14 -4.95 -1.25
C SER A 303 -1.08 -5.51 -2.00
N TYR A 304 -0.93 -5.67 -3.31
CA TYR A 304 -1.93 -6.24 -4.21
C TYR A 304 -1.28 -7.16 -5.25
N ASN A 305 -2.11 -8.02 -5.88
CA ASN A 305 -1.79 -8.84 -7.05
C ASN A 305 -0.48 -9.63 -6.90
N GLY A 306 -0.56 -10.89 -6.46
CA GLY A 306 0.62 -11.75 -6.24
C GLY A 306 0.71 -12.24 -4.80
N THR A 307 0.03 -11.56 -3.89
CA THR A 307 -0.43 -12.09 -2.60
C THR A 307 -1.95 -11.94 -2.45
N SER A 308 -2.55 -12.54 -1.42
CA SER A 308 -3.92 -12.20 -1.01
C SER A 308 -4.05 -10.84 -0.31
N GLY A 309 -3.04 -9.97 -0.44
CA GLY A 309 -2.94 -8.62 0.11
C GLY A 309 -2.37 -8.63 1.51
N ASP A 310 -1.11 -8.20 1.65
CA ASP A 310 -0.50 -7.94 2.96
C ASP A 310 -0.88 -6.54 3.45
N LEU A 311 -0.95 -6.38 4.77
CA LEU A 311 -1.10 -5.10 5.45
C LEU A 311 0.21 -4.74 6.12
N PHE A 312 0.63 -3.49 5.97
CA PHE A 312 1.90 -3.00 6.51
C PHE A 312 1.67 -2.04 7.70
N GLY A 313 2.62 -2.06 8.62
CA GLY A 313 2.80 -1.06 9.66
C GLY A 313 4.28 -0.69 9.75
N SER A 314 4.60 0.60 9.77
CA SER A 314 5.99 1.08 9.86
C SER A 314 6.94 0.37 8.89
N ILE A 315 6.59 0.34 7.60
CA ILE A 315 7.48 -0.15 6.53
C ILE A 315 7.82 1.02 5.60
N GLU A 316 9.12 1.27 5.41
CA GLU A 316 9.64 2.37 4.58
C GLU A 316 10.29 1.88 3.28
N ASN A 317 10.76 0.63 3.24
CA ASN A 317 11.50 0.08 2.10
C ASN A 317 10.74 -1.09 1.46
N ALA A 318 10.91 -1.23 0.14
CA ALA A 318 10.28 -2.29 -0.64
C ALA A 318 11.26 -2.93 -1.62
N ILE A 319 11.18 -4.25 -1.74
CA ILE A 319 11.83 -5.03 -2.78
C ILE A 319 10.74 -5.80 -3.54
N GLY A 320 10.68 -5.60 -4.85
CA GLY A 320 9.82 -6.28 -5.80
C GLY A 320 10.18 -7.74 -6.05
N SER A 321 9.63 -8.30 -7.12
CA SER A 321 9.79 -9.66 -7.61
C SER A 321 10.78 -9.71 -8.78
N GLN A 322 10.85 -10.83 -9.51
CA GLN A 322 11.64 -10.92 -10.76
C GLN A 322 10.80 -10.56 -12.01
N TYR A 323 9.63 -9.95 -11.80
CA TYR A 323 8.64 -9.65 -12.81
C TYR A 323 8.17 -8.20 -12.65
N SER A 324 7.51 -7.65 -13.67
CA SER A 324 6.97 -6.29 -13.65
C SER A 324 6.11 -5.98 -12.42
N ASP A 325 6.65 -5.13 -11.56
CA ASP A 325 6.05 -4.67 -10.32
C ASP A 325 5.55 -3.22 -10.42
N GLY A 326 4.64 -2.87 -9.52
CA GLY A 326 4.26 -1.49 -9.23
C GLY A 326 4.69 -1.09 -7.83
N LEU A 327 5.58 -0.11 -7.70
CA LEU A 327 6.06 0.37 -6.40
C LEU A 327 5.55 1.80 -6.16
N ILE A 328 4.59 1.95 -5.26
CA ILE A 328 4.05 3.26 -4.85
C ILE A 328 4.77 3.67 -3.56
N THR A 329 5.58 4.71 -3.67
CA THR A 329 6.40 5.19 -2.55
C THR A 329 5.56 5.94 -1.51
N GLY A 330 5.90 5.79 -0.24
CA GLY A 330 5.26 6.48 0.88
C GLY A 330 6.16 7.59 1.45
N SER A 331 6.93 7.24 2.48
CA SER A 331 8.00 8.06 3.05
C SER A 331 9.32 7.93 2.25
N THR A 332 10.36 8.67 2.68
CA THR A 332 11.73 8.44 2.22
C THR A 332 12.13 6.99 2.53
N GLY A 333 12.57 6.27 1.49
CA GLY A 333 12.95 4.87 1.60
C GLY A 333 13.77 4.39 0.40
N VAL A 334 14.00 3.08 0.37
CA VAL A 334 14.68 2.37 -0.71
C VAL A 334 13.70 1.42 -1.39
N TYR A 335 13.56 1.56 -2.70
CA TYR A 335 12.63 0.81 -3.52
C TYR A 335 13.40 0.11 -4.65
N ARG A 336 13.32 -1.22 -4.73
CA ARG A 336 14.02 -2.01 -5.74
C ARG A 336 13.04 -2.87 -6.53
N GLY A 337 13.04 -2.74 -7.85
CA GLY A 337 12.23 -3.57 -8.76
C GLY A 337 12.82 -4.96 -9.00
N LEU A 338 14.15 -5.07 -9.01
CA LEU A 338 14.95 -6.26 -9.36
C LEU A 338 14.91 -6.62 -10.84
N GLY A 339 13.81 -7.18 -11.36
CA GLY A 339 13.75 -7.62 -12.74
C GLY A 339 12.33 -7.52 -13.30
N GLY A 340 12.20 -7.41 -14.62
CA GLY A 340 10.93 -7.06 -15.24
C GLY A 340 10.89 -5.57 -15.55
N ASN A 341 9.78 -5.11 -16.14
CA ASN A 341 9.58 -3.69 -16.41
C ASN A 341 8.75 -3.09 -15.28
N ASP A 342 9.40 -2.36 -14.39
CA ASP A 342 8.83 -1.89 -13.14
C ASP A 342 8.33 -0.45 -13.24
N ALA A 343 7.28 -0.15 -12.50
CA ALA A 343 6.67 1.18 -12.44
C ALA A 343 6.76 1.75 -11.02
N PHE A 344 7.52 2.82 -10.86
CA PHE A 344 7.63 3.57 -9.62
C PHE A 344 6.70 4.77 -9.67
N LEU A 345 5.75 4.84 -8.74
CA LEU A 345 4.97 6.04 -8.49
C LEU A 345 5.58 6.80 -7.31
N ALA A 346 6.33 7.86 -7.65
CA ALA A 346 7.11 8.63 -6.71
C ALA A 346 6.22 9.58 -5.89
N SER A 347 6.56 9.75 -4.61
CA SER A 347 5.96 10.71 -3.69
C SER A 347 6.77 12.01 -3.67
N ALA A 348 6.38 12.95 -2.81
CA ALA A 348 7.15 14.17 -2.61
C ALA A 348 8.45 13.96 -1.78
N ASN A 349 8.61 12.79 -1.17
CA ASN A 349 9.74 12.47 -0.30
C ASN A 349 10.89 11.86 -1.11
N GLY A 350 12.10 12.40 -0.93
CA GLY A 350 13.29 11.90 -1.63
C GLY A 350 13.61 10.46 -1.24
N SER A 351 13.68 9.59 -2.22
CA SER A 351 13.85 8.14 -2.11
C SER A 351 14.94 7.65 -3.04
N LEU A 352 15.45 6.44 -2.78
CA LEU A 352 16.31 5.71 -3.72
C LEU A 352 15.45 4.72 -4.51
N LEU A 353 15.37 4.91 -5.83
CA LEU A 353 14.61 4.05 -6.74
C LEU A 353 15.59 3.31 -7.64
N ASP A 354 15.55 1.98 -7.60
CA ASP A 354 16.39 1.10 -8.42
C ASP A 354 15.50 0.16 -9.22
N GLY A 355 15.39 0.40 -10.53
CA GLY A 355 14.57 -0.45 -11.42
C GLY A 355 15.11 -1.86 -11.55
N GLY A 356 16.44 -2.02 -11.51
CA GLY A 356 17.08 -3.31 -11.73
C GLY A 356 17.18 -3.65 -13.21
N ALA A 357 16.64 -4.79 -13.63
CA ALA A 357 16.78 -5.31 -14.99
C ALA A 357 15.46 -5.27 -15.75
N GLY A 358 15.36 -4.39 -16.73
CA GLY A 358 14.23 -4.33 -17.64
C GLY A 358 14.15 -2.97 -18.30
N ASN A 359 12.93 -2.50 -18.50
CA ASN A 359 12.67 -1.16 -18.99
C ASN A 359 11.75 -0.45 -17.99
N ASP A 360 12.37 0.31 -17.10
CA ASP A 360 11.75 0.74 -15.85
C ASP A 360 11.31 2.20 -15.95
N THR A 361 10.24 2.55 -15.23
CA THR A 361 9.61 3.87 -15.32
C THR A 361 9.46 4.51 -13.96
N VAL A 362 9.95 5.74 -13.81
CA VAL A 362 9.56 6.62 -12.69
C VAL A 362 8.46 7.57 -13.12
N SER A 363 7.44 7.74 -12.28
CA SER A 363 6.28 8.61 -12.54
C SER A 363 6.04 9.59 -11.39
N TYR A 364 5.88 10.85 -11.75
CA TYR A 364 5.50 11.95 -10.86
C TYR A 364 4.09 12.48 -11.18
N GLU A 365 3.23 11.66 -11.78
CA GLU A 365 1.90 12.09 -12.26
C GLU A 365 1.01 12.65 -11.13
N ARG A 366 1.28 12.28 -9.87
CA ARG A 366 0.57 12.76 -8.67
C ARG A 366 1.24 13.97 -7.99
N SER A 367 2.36 14.46 -8.51
CA SER A 367 3.03 15.65 -7.98
C SER A 367 2.11 16.87 -8.06
N ALA A 368 2.07 17.65 -6.99
CA ALA A 368 1.28 18.88 -6.91
C ALA A 368 2.00 20.11 -7.52
N VAL A 369 3.21 19.91 -8.07
CA VAL A 369 4.06 20.92 -8.70
C VAL A 369 4.81 20.31 -9.88
N GLY A 370 5.33 21.17 -10.76
CA GLY A 370 6.26 20.76 -11.81
C GLY A 370 7.56 20.19 -11.23
N VAL A 371 8.09 19.16 -11.88
CA VAL A 371 9.27 18.43 -11.47
C VAL A 371 10.39 18.54 -12.51
N ILE A 372 11.63 18.42 -12.06
CA ILE A 372 12.76 18.21 -12.97
C ILE A 372 13.23 16.78 -12.77
N ILE A 373 13.21 15.99 -13.85
CA ILE A 373 13.64 14.59 -13.86
C ILE A 373 14.89 14.51 -14.73
N ASP A 374 16.05 14.21 -14.11
CA ASP A 374 17.33 14.09 -14.81
C ASP A 374 17.82 12.65 -14.80
N LEU A 375 17.47 11.89 -15.85
CA LEU A 375 17.94 10.51 -16.00
C LEU A 375 19.40 10.45 -16.49
N ALA A 376 19.97 11.54 -17.01
CA ALA A 376 21.41 11.58 -17.31
C ALA A 376 22.24 11.67 -16.03
N ALA A 377 21.74 12.40 -15.03
CA ALA A 377 22.34 12.51 -13.71
C ALA A 377 21.78 11.51 -12.69
N GLN A 378 20.77 10.72 -13.06
CA GLN A 378 20.10 9.73 -12.23
C GLN A 378 19.52 10.33 -10.93
N GLN A 379 18.80 11.45 -11.06
CA GLN A 379 18.14 12.10 -9.92
C GLN A 379 16.95 12.98 -10.36
N SER A 380 16.09 13.33 -9.42
CA SER A 380 15.06 14.35 -9.63
C SER A 380 15.23 15.56 -8.69
N TYR A 381 14.52 16.62 -9.03
CA TYR A 381 14.39 17.81 -8.19
C TYR A 381 12.90 18.13 -8.06
N ASN A 382 12.36 17.96 -6.86
CA ASN A 382 10.92 17.99 -6.55
C ASN A 382 10.58 19.03 -5.47
N GLY A 383 11.03 20.27 -5.61
CA GLY A 383 10.63 21.36 -4.69
C GLY A 383 11.15 21.27 -3.24
N THR A 384 11.44 20.10 -2.65
CA THR A 384 11.98 19.99 -1.27
C THR A 384 12.86 18.77 -0.92
N SER A 385 12.94 17.67 -1.69
CA SER A 385 13.90 16.57 -1.44
C SER A 385 13.93 15.58 -2.60
N GLY A 386 14.82 15.78 -3.58
CA GLY A 386 14.88 14.98 -4.81
C GLY A 386 15.10 13.48 -4.60
N ASP A 387 14.67 12.67 -5.57
CA ASP A 387 14.93 11.22 -5.62
C ASP A 387 16.28 10.92 -6.28
N LEU A 388 16.85 9.77 -5.96
CA LEU A 388 18.02 9.19 -6.62
C LEU A 388 17.60 7.95 -7.40
N PHE A 389 18.12 7.81 -8.61
CA PHE A 389 17.76 6.73 -9.52
C PHE A 389 18.93 5.78 -9.79
N SER A 390 18.58 4.54 -10.14
CA SER A 390 19.46 3.55 -10.73
C SER A 390 18.62 2.69 -11.66
N SER A 391 19.15 2.37 -12.84
CA SER A 391 18.46 1.53 -13.84
C SER A 391 17.02 1.99 -14.11
N ILE A 392 16.85 3.28 -14.44
CA ILE A 392 15.57 3.85 -14.86
C ILE A 392 15.76 4.42 -16.26
N GLU A 393 14.97 3.93 -17.23
CA GLU A 393 15.05 4.34 -18.64
C GLU A 393 13.93 5.32 -19.03
N ASN A 394 12.78 5.26 -18.36
CA ASN A 394 11.60 6.06 -18.69
C ASN A 394 11.21 7.01 -17.56
N ALA A 395 10.62 8.14 -17.93
CA ALA A 395 10.12 9.13 -16.99
C ALA A 395 8.73 9.63 -17.40
N THR A 396 7.87 9.83 -16.40
CA THR A 396 6.60 10.54 -16.55
C THR A 396 6.57 11.71 -15.57
N GLY A 397 6.29 12.90 -16.10
CA GLY A 397 6.14 14.15 -15.37
C GLY A 397 4.84 14.25 -14.57
N SER A 398 4.51 15.47 -14.18
CA SER A 398 3.35 15.89 -13.41
C SER A 398 2.26 16.48 -14.31
N GLN A 399 1.24 17.13 -13.74
CA GLN A 399 0.23 17.89 -14.51
C GLN A 399 0.64 19.37 -14.70
N TYR A 400 1.90 19.70 -14.42
CA TYR A 400 2.46 21.05 -14.43
C TYR A 400 3.74 21.06 -15.24
N SER A 401 4.20 22.27 -15.60
CA SER A 401 5.46 22.45 -16.34
C SER A 401 6.65 21.74 -15.72
N ASP A 402 7.13 20.72 -16.42
CA ASP A 402 8.23 19.86 -16.03
C ASP A 402 9.48 20.10 -16.90
N GLY A 403 10.62 19.67 -16.36
CA GLY A 403 11.87 19.55 -17.10
C GLY A 403 12.31 18.09 -17.17
N LEU A 404 12.34 17.48 -18.35
CA LEU A 404 12.75 16.08 -18.54
C LEU A 404 14.09 16.02 -19.28
N ILE A 405 15.14 15.53 -18.62
CA ILE A 405 16.48 15.37 -19.19
C ILE A 405 16.72 13.88 -19.44
N THR A 406 16.91 13.54 -20.71
CA THR A 406 17.06 12.14 -21.14
C THR A 406 18.43 11.57 -20.76
N GLY A 407 18.47 10.33 -20.26
CA GLY A 407 19.70 9.61 -19.88
C GLY A 407 20.19 8.58 -20.90
N GLY A 408 19.36 8.27 -21.89
CA GLY A 408 19.52 7.17 -22.84
C GLY A 408 18.30 7.08 -23.75
N THR A 409 18.18 6.00 -24.53
CA THR A 409 16.92 5.69 -25.23
C THR A 409 15.85 5.33 -24.20
N GLY A 410 14.70 5.99 -24.27
CA GLY A 410 13.58 5.74 -23.37
C GLY A 410 12.31 6.44 -23.81
N VAL A 411 11.29 6.40 -22.95
CA VAL A 411 10.01 7.09 -23.12
C VAL A 411 9.87 8.16 -22.05
N TYR A 412 9.63 9.39 -22.49
CA TYR A 412 9.52 10.57 -21.64
C TYR A 412 8.17 11.24 -21.89
N ARG A 413 7.35 11.38 -20.85
CA ARG A 413 6.00 11.96 -20.95
C ARG A 413 5.88 13.17 -20.04
N GLY A 414 5.45 14.32 -20.57
CA GLY A 414 5.18 15.54 -19.81
C GLY A 414 3.80 15.54 -19.15
N LEU A 415 2.81 14.91 -19.78
CA LEU A 415 1.39 14.89 -19.42
C LEU A 415 0.69 16.25 -19.60
N GLY A 416 0.87 17.20 -18.70
CA GLY A 416 0.17 18.49 -18.75
C GLY A 416 1.06 19.61 -18.25
N GLY A 417 0.82 20.83 -18.73
CA GLY A 417 1.73 21.95 -18.48
C GLY A 417 2.58 22.24 -19.71
N ASN A 418 3.47 23.23 -19.60
CA ASN A 418 4.41 23.52 -20.67
C ASN A 418 5.75 22.90 -20.32
N ASP A 419 6.06 21.78 -20.95
CA ASP A 419 7.17 20.92 -20.58
C ASP A 419 8.39 21.17 -21.46
N THR A 420 9.57 20.95 -20.90
CA THR A 420 10.84 21.06 -21.63
C THR A 420 11.60 19.75 -21.59
N PHE A 421 11.85 19.16 -22.75
CA PHE A 421 12.64 17.95 -22.93
C PHE A 421 14.05 18.32 -23.36
N ALA A 422 15.05 18.11 -22.50
CA ALA A 422 16.45 18.19 -22.88
C ALA A 422 16.88 16.84 -23.48
N ALA A 423 16.83 16.76 -24.80
CA ALA A 423 17.10 15.56 -25.56
C ALA A 423 18.60 15.27 -25.69
N GLY A 424 18.96 13.99 -25.58
CA GLY A 424 20.31 13.49 -25.73
C GLY A 424 20.62 13.06 -27.17
N ALA A 425 21.74 12.36 -27.34
CA ALA A 425 22.15 11.82 -28.64
C ALA A 425 21.43 10.51 -29.03
N ASN A 426 20.74 9.87 -28.08
CA ASN A 426 20.08 8.59 -28.30
C ASN A 426 18.61 8.81 -28.67
N GLY A 427 18.12 8.09 -29.68
CA GLY A 427 16.71 8.19 -30.10
C GLY A 427 15.76 7.74 -28.99
N SER A 428 14.84 8.62 -28.63
CA SER A 428 13.85 8.50 -27.56
C SER A 428 12.45 8.82 -28.08
N LEU A 429 11.43 8.41 -27.33
CA LEU A 429 10.05 8.85 -27.55
C LEU A 429 9.74 9.97 -26.55
N LEU A 430 9.45 11.16 -27.05
CA LEU A 430 9.11 12.34 -26.25
C LEU A 430 7.64 12.69 -26.50
N ASP A 431 6.83 12.73 -25.46
CA ASP A 431 5.42 13.08 -25.51
C ASP A 431 5.14 14.26 -24.59
N GLY A 432 4.93 15.45 -25.16
CA GLY A 432 4.65 16.67 -24.39
C GLY A 432 3.31 16.59 -23.66
N GLY A 433 2.32 15.93 -24.26
CA GLY A 433 0.97 15.88 -23.71
C GLY A 433 0.20 17.17 -23.96
N ALA A 434 -0.31 17.81 -22.92
CA ALA A 434 -1.19 18.96 -23.00
C ALA A 434 -0.49 20.24 -22.55
N GLY A 435 -0.27 21.16 -23.49
CA GLY A 435 0.24 22.48 -23.19
C GLY A 435 0.96 23.05 -24.38
N THR A 436 2.10 23.70 -24.15
CA THR A 436 3.00 24.14 -25.21
C THR A 436 4.40 23.68 -24.85
N ASP A 437 4.83 22.63 -25.53
CA ASP A 437 5.96 21.81 -25.12
C ASP A 437 7.16 22.06 -26.01
N THR A 438 8.35 21.92 -25.43
CA THR A 438 9.61 22.29 -26.07
C THR A 438 10.59 21.14 -26.04
N VAL A 439 11.11 20.75 -27.20
CA VAL A 439 12.30 19.89 -27.29
C VAL A 439 13.55 20.76 -27.42
N SER A 440 14.60 20.45 -26.66
CA SER A 440 15.86 21.18 -26.64
C SER A 440 17.04 20.26 -26.92
N TYR A 441 17.84 20.64 -27.91
CA TYR A 441 19.11 20.01 -28.27
C TYR A 441 20.31 20.89 -27.94
N GLU A 442 20.17 21.87 -27.04
CA GLU A 442 21.25 22.80 -26.66
C GLU A 442 22.51 22.07 -26.17
N ARG A 443 22.34 20.85 -25.63
CA ARG A 443 23.41 19.97 -25.14
C ARG A 443 24.05 19.11 -26.24
N SER A 444 23.53 19.12 -27.46
CA SER A 444 24.09 18.38 -28.58
C SER A 444 25.43 18.99 -29.01
N ALA A 445 26.42 18.12 -29.22
CA ALA A 445 27.74 18.53 -29.73
C ALA A 445 27.78 18.69 -31.26
N VAL A 446 26.68 18.34 -31.95
CA VAL A 446 26.55 18.40 -33.41
C VAL A 446 25.25 19.09 -33.79
N GLY A 447 25.22 19.61 -35.01
CA GLY A 447 24.00 20.16 -35.60
C GLY A 447 22.90 19.10 -35.72
N VAL A 448 21.68 19.49 -35.43
CA VAL A 448 20.48 18.64 -35.46
C VAL A 448 19.49 19.14 -36.49
N ILE A 449 18.72 18.21 -37.06
CA ILE A 449 17.54 18.55 -37.84
C ILE A 449 16.32 18.22 -36.97
N ILE A 450 15.50 19.20 -36.66
CA ILE A 450 14.30 19.08 -35.85
C ILE A 450 13.10 19.35 -36.76
N ASP A 451 12.26 18.34 -36.98
CA ASP A 451 11.06 18.45 -37.80
C ASP A 451 9.81 18.33 -36.93
N LEU A 452 9.27 19.49 -36.52
CA LEU A 452 8.05 19.56 -35.73
C LEU A 452 6.79 19.30 -36.57
N ALA A 453 6.85 19.41 -37.90
CA ALA A 453 5.74 19.02 -38.76
C ALA A 453 5.62 17.49 -38.86
N ALA A 454 6.76 16.80 -38.92
CA ALA A 454 6.82 15.34 -38.92
C ALA A 454 6.94 14.73 -37.52
N GLN A 455 7.08 15.55 -36.47
CA GLN A 455 7.25 15.15 -35.08
C GLN A 455 8.43 14.17 -34.88
N GLN A 456 9.61 14.56 -35.35
CA GLN A 456 10.84 13.77 -35.20
C GLN A 456 12.10 14.63 -35.32
N SER A 457 13.25 14.11 -34.90
CA SER A 457 14.56 14.71 -35.17
C SER A 457 15.50 13.78 -35.93
N TYR A 458 16.62 14.33 -36.37
CA TYR A 458 17.75 13.61 -36.95
C TYR A 458 19.05 14.21 -36.38
N ASN A 459 19.83 13.41 -35.65
CA ASN A 459 21.05 13.84 -34.95
C ASN A 459 22.30 13.01 -35.35
N GLY A 460 22.33 12.50 -36.59
CA GLY A 460 23.42 11.66 -37.12
C GLY A 460 23.02 10.20 -37.34
N ALA A 461 22.84 9.41 -36.26
CA ALA A 461 22.64 7.94 -36.36
C ALA A 461 21.26 7.43 -35.91
N SER A 462 20.55 8.12 -35.00
CA SER A 462 19.22 7.73 -34.50
C SER A 462 18.47 8.94 -33.96
N GLY A 463 17.38 9.32 -34.62
CA GLY A 463 16.53 10.45 -34.23
C GLY A 463 15.57 10.15 -33.09
N ASP A 464 15.08 11.20 -32.45
CA ASP A 464 13.96 11.14 -31.51
C ASP A 464 12.62 11.18 -32.26
N LEU A 465 11.59 10.58 -31.66
CA LEU A 465 10.20 10.68 -32.09
C LEU A 465 9.43 11.53 -31.11
N PHE A 466 8.60 12.43 -31.63
CA PHE A 466 7.83 13.38 -30.85
C PHE A 466 6.33 13.10 -30.92
N SER A 467 5.63 13.56 -29.90
CA SER A 467 4.18 13.72 -29.85
C SER A 467 3.90 14.98 -29.06
N SER A 468 2.95 15.79 -29.55
CA SER A 468 2.56 17.06 -28.90
C SER A 468 3.76 17.95 -28.54
N ILE A 469 4.70 18.15 -29.47
CA ILE A 469 5.79 19.12 -29.30
C ILE A 469 5.60 20.27 -30.29
N GLU A 470 5.44 21.49 -29.77
CA GLU A 470 5.19 22.69 -30.57
C GLU A 470 6.45 23.52 -30.81
N ASN A 471 7.42 23.45 -29.90
CA ASN A 471 8.61 24.31 -29.90
C ASN A 471 9.92 23.52 -29.96
N ALA A 472 10.96 24.16 -30.47
CA ALA A 472 12.28 23.58 -30.56
C ALA A 472 13.41 24.57 -30.24
N ILE A 473 14.45 24.07 -29.59
CA ILE A 473 15.73 24.74 -29.38
C ILE A 473 16.82 23.86 -30.01
N GLY A 474 17.60 24.46 -30.92
CA GLY A 474 18.74 23.83 -31.55
C GLY A 474 19.95 23.65 -30.62
N SER A 475 21.04 23.21 -31.20
CA SER A 475 22.34 23.02 -30.59
C SER A 475 23.18 24.31 -30.62
N GLN A 476 24.48 24.18 -30.37
CA GLN A 476 25.46 25.27 -30.57
C GLN A 476 26.18 25.15 -31.94
N SER A 477 25.63 24.33 -32.83
CA SER A 477 26.13 24.05 -34.18
C SER A 477 25.06 24.40 -35.20
N ASN A 478 25.38 24.29 -36.50
CA ASN A 478 24.43 24.59 -37.56
C ASN A 478 23.23 23.62 -37.55
N ASP A 479 22.05 24.14 -37.25
CA ASP A 479 20.83 23.34 -37.12
C ASP A 479 19.84 23.57 -38.28
N GLY A 480 18.96 22.59 -38.48
CA GLY A 480 17.81 22.69 -39.38
C GLY A 480 16.52 22.58 -38.57
N LEU A 481 15.73 23.65 -38.48
CA LEU A 481 14.50 23.66 -37.71
C LEU A 481 13.30 23.85 -38.64
N ILE A 482 12.46 22.81 -38.75
CA ILE A 482 11.24 22.81 -39.54
C ILE A 482 10.05 23.02 -38.59
N ALA A 483 9.34 24.13 -38.76
CA ALA A 483 8.19 24.48 -37.96
C ALA A 483 7.01 23.53 -38.17
N GLY A 484 6.26 23.30 -37.10
CA GLY A 484 4.93 22.70 -37.14
C GLY A 484 3.85 23.78 -37.24
N ASN A 485 2.75 23.60 -36.52
CA ASN A 485 1.71 24.63 -36.43
C ASN A 485 1.95 25.51 -35.19
N ASN A 486 2.14 26.82 -35.38
CA ASN A 486 2.35 27.79 -34.30
C ASN A 486 3.62 27.53 -33.46
N SER A 487 4.75 27.31 -34.12
CA SER A 487 6.01 26.95 -33.45
C SER A 487 6.84 28.16 -33.02
N VAL A 488 7.47 28.05 -31.86
CA VAL A 488 8.59 28.90 -31.42
C VAL A 488 9.89 28.12 -31.59
N LEU A 489 10.82 28.70 -32.36
CA LEU A 489 12.09 28.10 -32.72
C LEU A 489 13.25 28.98 -32.24
N THR A 490 14.26 28.38 -31.64
CA THR A 490 15.53 29.00 -31.27
C THR A 490 16.64 28.21 -31.94
N GLY A 491 17.46 28.83 -32.78
CA GLY A 491 18.53 28.16 -33.50
C GLY A 491 19.70 27.78 -32.58
N GLY A 492 20.06 28.69 -31.68
CA GLY A 492 21.25 28.61 -30.85
C GLY A 492 22.40 29.38 -31.49
N ALA A 493 23.61 28.84 -31.41
CA ALA A 493 24.75 29.38 -32.13
C ALA A 493 24.99 28.56 -33.38
N GLY A 494 25.52 29.18 -34.43
CA GLY A 494 25.79 28.47 -35.68
C GLY A 494 25.19 29.21 -36.86
N PHE A 495 25.16 28.53 -38.00
CA PHE A 495 24.40 28.96 -39.17
C PHE A 495 23.14 28.11 -39.25
N ASP A 496 22.02 28.66 -38.80
CA ASP A 496 20.80 27.89 -38.66
C ASP A 496 19.86 28.07 -39.84
N ALA A 497 19.13 27.01 -40.18
CA ALA A 497 18.17 27.00 -41.27
C ALA A 497 16.76 26.79 -40.71
N PHE A 498 15.94 27.84 -40.75
CA PHE A 498 14.54 27.79 -40.36
C PHE A 498 13.65 27.56 -41.57
N ASN A 499 12.75 26.58 -41.50
CA ASN A 499 11.80 26.26 -42.56
C ASN A 499 10.38 26.29 -42.00
N LEU A 500 9.46 26.93 -42.73
CA LEU A 500 8.05 26.98 -42.32
C LEU A 500 7.33 25.62 -42.34
N GLY A 501 7.93 24.61 -42.96
CA GLY A 501 7.27 23.33 -43.22
C GLY A 501 6.10 23.46 -44.20
N GLN A 502 5.36 22.36 -44.38
CA GLN A 502 4.11 22.34 -45.16
C GLN A 502 2.91 22.86 -44.34
N GLY A 503 3.11 23.20 -43.05
CA GLY A 503 2.08 23.66 -42.14
C GLY A 503 1.87 25.17 -42.23
N SER A 504 0.65 25.61 -42.53
CA SER A 504 0.30 27.02 -42.74
C SER A 504 0.20 27.87 -41.44
N GLY A 505 0.83 27.42 -40.36
CA GLY A 505 0.76 28.03 -39.02
C GLY A 505 1.70 29.23 -38.86
N ALA A 506 1.59 29.94 -37.74
CA ALA A 506 2.57 30.97 -37.41
C ALA A 506 3.93 30.35 -37.02
N MET A 507 5.02 31.05 -37.28
CA MET A 507 6.37 30.68 -36.83
C MET A 507 7.00 31.87 -36.12
N ARG A 508 7.62 31.66 -34.96
CA ARG A 508 8.41 32.67 -34.27
C ARG A 508 9.84 32.19 -34.09
N VAL A 509 10.80 32.91 -34.66
CA VAL A 509 12.24 32.67 -34.44
C VAL A 509 12.74 33.65 -33.39
N THR A 510 13.40 33.16 -32.34
CA THR A 510 13.74 33.95 -31.13
C THR A 510 15.10 34.63 -31.20
N ASP A 511 16.03 34.11 -31.99
CA ASP A 511 17.45 34.47 -31.99
C ASP A 511 18.06 34.69 -33.39
N PHE A 512 17.21 34.83 -34.41
CA PHE A 512 17.64 34.98 -35.80
C PHE A 512 18.69 36.07 -36.02
N VAL A 513 19.83 35.69 -36.59
CA VAL A 513 20.95 36.55 -36.96
C VAL A 513 21.02 36.73 -38.47
N SER A 514 20.53 37.88 -38.95
CA SER A 514 20.61 38.27 -40.37
C SER A 514 22.05 38.27 -40.89
N GLY A 515 22.27 37.65 -42.05
CA GLY A 515 23.58 37.40 -42.67
C GLY A 515 24.28 36.10 -42.22
N THR A 516 23.75 35.44 -41.18
CA THR A 516 24.26 34.15 -40.66
C THR A 516 23.18 33.09 -40.87
N ASP A 517 22.03 33.28 -40.25
CA ASP A 517 20.92 32.33 -40.34
C ASP A 517 20.13 32.51 -41.64
N THR A 518 19.38 31.47 -41.97
CA THR A 518 18.56 31.41 -43.17
C THR A 518 17.12 31.05 -42.84
N ILE A 519 16.19 31.64 -43.58
CA ILE A 519 14.77 31.25 -43.59
C ILE A 519 14.39 30.80 -44.99
N GLN A 520 13.83 29.61 -45.08
CA GLN A 520 13.34 29.03 -46.32
C GLN A 520 11.84 29.27 -46.48
N PHE A 521 11.46 29.87 -47.61
CA PHE A 521 10.08 30.03 -48.06
C PHE A 521 9.84 29.26 -49.36
N SER A 522 8.63 28.72 -49.53
CA SER A 522 8.19 28.23 -50.84
C SER A 522 8.04 29.39 -51.82
N ARG A 523 8.36 29.19 -53.11
CA ARG A 523 8.07 30.18 -54.17
C ARG A 523 6.60 30.56 -54.31
N ASN A 524 5.69 29.71 -53.84
CA ASN A 524 4.27 30.01 -53.78
C ASN A 524 3.91 30.98 -52.65
N GLN A 525 4.76 31.06 -51.62
CA GLN A 525 4.63 32.00 -50.52
C GLN A 525 5.24 33.35 -50.90
N PHE A 526 6.47 33.37 -51.40
CA PHE A 526 7.08 34.59 -51.95
C PHE A 526 7.92 34.25 -53.17
N SER A 527 7.77 35.01 -54.26
CA SER A 527 8.55 34.78 -55.50
C SER A 527 10.03 35.06 -55.31
N ASP A 528 10.35 36.03 -54.45
CA ASP A 528 11.67 36.56 -54.18
C ASP A 528 11.69 37.40 -52.89
N PHE A 529 12.86 37.92 -52.55
CA PHE A 529 13.09 38.76 -51.37
C PHE A 529 12.30 40.07 -51.39
N SER A 530 12.09 40.70 -52.54
CA SER A 530 11.33 41.94 -52.63
C SER A 530 9.85 41.71 -52.32
N ALA A 531 9.29 40.59 -52.79
CA ALA A 531 7.92 40.20 -52.47
C ALA A 531 7.74 39.96 -50.97
N MET A 532 8.70 39.26 -50.33
CA MET A 532 8.70 39.04 -48.88
C MET A 532 8.82 40.35 -48.09
N MET A 533 9.72 41.26 -48.48
CA MET A 533 9.88 42.56 -47.82
C MET A 533 8.61 43.42 -47.92
N ASN A 534 7.87 43.36 -49.03
CA ASN A 534 6.59 44.07 -49.16
C ASN A 534 5.50 43.52 -48.23
N ALA A 535 5.60 42.25 -47.82
CA ALA A 535 4.71 41.61 -46.86
C ALA A 535 5.19 41.73 -45.40
N SER A 536 6.31 42.42 -45.18
CA SER A 536 6.97 42.54 -43.88
C SER A 536 6.70 43.90 -43.22
N ALA A 537 6.54 43.89 -41.91
CA ALA A 537 6.36 45.09 -41.10
C ALA A 537 7.21 45.03 -39.84
N GLN A 538 7.73 46.19 -39.41
CA GLN A 538 8.32 46.34 -38.08
C GLN A 538 7.18 46.45 -37.06
N VAL A 539 7.17 45.58 -36.05
CA VAL A 539 6.20 45.57 -34.96
C VAL A 539 6.96 45.57 -33.63
N GLY A 540 7.06 46.74 -32.99
CA GLY A 540 7.93 46.91 -31.82
C GLY A 540 9.38 46.59 -32.18
N SER A 541 10.04 45.73 -31.40
CA SER A 541 11.40 45.24 -31.70
C SER A 541 11.45 44.12 -32.74
N ASN A 542 10.30 43.56 -33.14
CA ASN A 542 10.24 42.39 -34.00
C ASN A 542 10.02 42.78 -35.47
N THR A 543 10.48 41.93 -36.38
CA THR A 543 10.02 41.93 -37.77
C THR A 543 8.93 40.88 -37.94
N VAL A 544 7.80 41.25 -38.53
CA VAL A 544 6.67 40.34 -38.79
C VAL A 544 6.43 40.27 -40.28
N ILE A 545 6.58 39.08 -40.84
CA ILE A 545 6.38 38.75 -42.27
C ILE A 545 5.01 38.08 -42.39
N THR A 546 4.06 38.76 -43.02
CA THR A 546 2.68 38.24 -43.18
C THR A 546 2.65 37.21 -44.31
N LEU A 547 2.09 36.03 -44.05
CA LEU A 547 1.99 34.96 -45.05
C LEU A 547 0.81 35.20 -46.01
N ASN A 548 0.77 34.46 -47.14
CA ASN A 548 -0.21 34.70 -48.21
C ASN A 548 -1.64 34.34 -47.79
N ASN A 549 -1.77 33.45 -46.80
CA ASN A 549 -2.98 33.30 -46.00
C ASN A 549 -2.92 34.34 -44.86
N SER A 550 -3.70 35.42 -44.95
CA SER A 550 -3.59 36.60 -44.07
C SER A 550 -3.82 36.38 -42.56
N ALA A 551 -3.96 35.12 -42.11
CA ALA A 551 -4.13 34.73 -40.71
C ALA A 551 -2.83 34.29 -40.00
N SER A 552 -1.73 34.07 -40.73
CA SER A 552 -0.47 33.54 -40.18
C SER A 552 0.73 34.43 -40.52
N SER A 553 1.79 34.36 -39.71
CA SER A 553 3.00 35.17 -39.91
C SER A 553 4.28 34.45 -39.49
N VAL A 554 5.41 34.90 -40.04
CA VAL A 554 6.73 34.65 -39.47
C VAL A 554 7.15 35.86 -38.65
N THR A 555 7.42 35.64 -37.37
CA THR A 555 7.95 36.69 -36.50
C THR A 555 9.41 36.42 -36.19
N LEU A 556 10.27 37.39 -36.53
CA LEU A 556 11.68 37.42 -36.13
C LEU A 556 11.80 38.29 -34.91
N ALA A 557 12.03 37.66 -33.75
CA ALA A 557 12.07 38.34 -32.48
C ALA A 557 13.29 39.25 -32.38
N ASN A 558 13.09 40.51 -31.99
CA ASN A 558 14.18 41.47 -31.78
C ASN A 558 15.06 41.72 -33.02
N VAL A 559 14.56 41.43 -34.22
CA VAL A 559 15.23 41.71 -35.49
C VAL A 559 14.61 42.96 -36.13
N SER A 560 15.45 43.92 -36.51
CA SER A 560 14.99 45.11 -37.24
C SER A 560 14.75 44.79 -38.72
N LEU A 561 13.63 45.23 -39.28
CA LEU A 561 13.26 45.02 -40.68
C LEU A 561 14.33 45.58 -41.64
N GLY A 562 14.92 46.73 -41.30
CA GLY A 562 15.99 47.35 -42.09
C GLY A 562 17.32 46.60 -42.05
N SER A 563 17.47 45.62 -41.15
CA SER A 563 18.67 44.80 -41.01
C SER A 563 18.63 43.49 -41.82
N LEU A 564 17.48 43.17 -42.43
CA LEU A 564 17.32 41.95 -43.21
C LEU A 564 18.18 41.98 -44.48
N GLN A 565 18.94 40.90 -44.69
CA GLN A 565 19.79 40.73 -45.87
C GLN A 565 19.21 39.66 -46.79
N ALA A 566 19.22 39.90 -48.10
CA ALA A 566 18.66 38.96 -49.08
C ALA A 566 19.28 37.55 -49.01
N GLY A 567 20.56 37.44 -48.64
CA GLY A 567 21.26 36.16 -48.49
C GLY A 567 20.72 35.25 -47.39
N SER A 568 20.02 35.81 -46.40
CA SER A 568 19.38 35.06 -45.32
C SER A 568 18.01 34.49 -45.68
N PHE A 569 17.54 34.67 -46.91
CA PHE A 569 16.22 34.20 -47.32
C PHE A 569 16.30 33.39 -48.60
N GLN A 570 15.84 32.16 -48.53
CA GLN A 570 15.83 31.22 -49.64
C GLN A 570 14.40 31.02 -50.15
N PHE A 571 14.24 31.02 -51.48
CA PHE A 571 12.95 30.87 -52.15
C PHE A 571 13.02 29.65 -53.07
N THR A 572 12.47 28.53 -52.60
CA THR A 572 12.58 27.22 -53.27
C THR A 572 11.25 26.73 -53.81
#